data_AF-A0A9E3G9A6-F1
#
_entry.id   AF-A0A9E3G9A6-F1
#
_cell.length_a   1.000
_cell.length_b   1.000
_cell.length_c   1.000
_cell.angle_alpha   90.00
_cell.angle_beta   90.00
_cell.angle_gamma   90.00
#
_symmetry.space_group_name_H-M   'P 1'
#
loop_
_entity.id
_entity.type
_entity.pdbx_description
1 polymer ?
#
loop_
_entity_poly.entity_id
_entity_poly.type
_entity_poly.pdbx_seq_one_letter_code
_entity_poly.pdbx_strand_id
1 'polypeptide(L)'
;MNFSVLPPEINSALMFSGAGSGPMLAAAAAWNGLAAELDSAAQSFSSVTSGLTAAAWQGPASQAMTATAVPYASWLSAAASRASQASAQAEAVAGAFESALAATVHPGTVAANRSDLVSLVVSNLFGQNAPAIAATESQYEEMWAQDVAAMVGYHSG
;
A
#
# COMPACT_ATOMS: atom_id res chain seq x y z
N MET A 1 4.67 -16.32 2.66
CA MET A 1 5.57 -15.89 3.76
C MET A 1 5.18 -16.63 5.03
N ASN A 2 6.12 -16.85 5.95
CA ASN A 2 5.80 -17.37 7.29
C ASN A 2 6.26 -16.35 8.34
N PHE A 3 5.33 -15.52 8.83
CA PHE A 3 5.63 -14.48 9.83
C PHE A 3 5.65 -15.03 11.26
N SER A 4 5.03 -16.20 11.51
CA SER A 4 4.96 -16.80 12.84
C SER A 4 6.25 -17.42 13.33
N VAL A 5 7.24 -17.60 12.45
CA VAL A 5 8.60 -18.01 12.85
C VAL A 5 9.52 -16.84 13.17
N LEU A 6 9.09 -15.60 12.92
CA LEU A 6 9.83 -14.38 13.24
C LEU A 6 9.35 -13.84 14.60
N PRO A 7 10.25 -13.61 15.56
CA PRO A 7 9.86 -13.04 16.85
C PRO A 7 9.44 -11.56 16.69
N PRO A 8 8.73 -11.00 17.69
CA PRO A 8 8.23 -9.62 17.64
C PRO A 8 9.34 -8.59 17.40
N GLU A 9 10.57 -8.79 17.91
CA GLU A 9 11.69 -7.88 17.63
C GLU A 9 11.97 -7.72 16.13
N ILE A 10 11.76 -8.78 15.34
CA ILE A 10 12.02 -8.78 13.91
C ILE A 10 10.82 -8.25 13.14
N ASN A 11 9.61 -8.75 13.40
CA ASN A 11 8.40 -8.26 12.72
C ASN A 11 8.20 -6.76 12.97
N SER A 12 8.30 -6.33 14.23
CA SER A 12 8.23 -4.92 14.61
C SER A 12 9.34 -4.09 13.93
N ALA A 13 10.61 -4.50 14.02
CA ALA A 13 11.70 -3.69 13.45
C ALA A 13 11.59 -3.54 11.93
N LEU A 14 11.17 -4.58 11.21
CA LEU A 14 10.99 -4.53 9.77
C LEU A 14 9.83 -3.60 9.37
N MET A 15 8.73 -3.59 10.13
CA MET A 15 7.58 -2.71 9.85
C MET A 15 7.88 -1.24 10.16
N PHE A 16 8.59 -0.94 11.25
CA PHE A 16 8.92 0.43 11.68
C PHE A 16 10.15 1.03 10.98
N SER A 17 10.79 0.29 10.08
CA SER A 17 11.93 0.78 9.30
C SER A 17 11.55 1.02 7.83
N GLY A 18 12.38 1.78 7.12
CA GLY A 18 12.20 2.05 5.69
C GLY A 18 11.53 3.39 5.39
N ALA A 19 10.97 3.50 4.19
CA ALA A 19 10.54 4.78 3.61
C ALA A 19 9.10 5.20 3.95
N GLY A 20 8.34 4.35 4.63
CA GLY A 20 6.92 4.57 4.92
C GLY A 20 6.03 4.57 3.68
N SER A 21 4.82 5.13 3.80
CA SER A 21 3.81 5.21 2.74
C SER A 21 4.08 6.30 1.70
N GLY A 22 4.93 7.28 2.00
CA GLY A 22 5.19 8.46 1.17
C GLY A 22 5.49 8.17 -0.30
N PRO A 23 6.41 7.24 -0.63
CA PRO A 23 6.69 6.88 -2.03
C PRO A 23 5.48 6.34 -2.79
N MET A 24 4.62 5.55 -2.12
CA MET A 24 3.44 4.98 -2.74
C MET A 24 2.34 6.04 -2.96
N LEU A 25 2.17 6.95 -2.01
CA LEU A 25 1.26 8.09 -2.17
C LEU A 25 1.73 9.04 -3.29
N ALA A 26 3.04 9.25 -3.44
CA ALA A 26 3.58 10.01 -4.56
C ALA A 26 3.32 9.31 -5.91
N ALA A 27 3.45 7.97 -5.95
CA ALA A 27 3.11 7.19 -7.13
C ALA A 27 1.62 7.29 -7.46
N ALA A 28 0.73 7.23 -6.46
CA ALA A 28 -0.70 7.43 -6.65
C ALA A 28 -1.00 8.79 -7.31
N ALA A 29 -0.46 9.88 -6.73
CA ALA A 29 -0.63 11.22 -7.27
C ALA A 29 -0.13 11.33 -8.73
N ALA A 30 1.00 10.72 -9.06
CA ALA A 30 1.54 10.70 -10.42
C ALA A 30 0.64 9.93 -11.40
N TRP A 31 0.13 8.76 -11.00
CA TRP A 31 -0.81 7.98 -11.80
C TRP A 31 -2.13 8.71 -12.04
N ASN A 32 -2.64 9.40 -11.02
CA ASN A 32 -3.82 10.24 -11.17
C ASN A 32 -3.59 11.42 -12.12
N GLY A 33 -2.43 12.07 -12.03
CA GLY A 33 -2.02 13.11 -12.99
C GLY A 33 -1.97 12.59 -14.43
N LEU A 34 -1.38 11.41 -14.65
CA LEU A 34 -1.35 10.77 -15.96
C LEU A 34 -2.76 10.43 -16.48
N ALA A 35 -3.65 9.96 -15.60
CA ALA A 35 -5.05 9.69 -15.96
C ALA A 35 -5.74 10.96 -16.50
N ALA A 36 -5.57 12.10 -15.81
CA ALA A 36 -6.14 13.38 -16.22
C ALA A 36 -5.59 13.85 -17.58
N GLU A 37 -4.29 13.73 -17.81
CA GLU A 37 -3.67 14.11 -19.10
C GLU A 37 -4.15 13.21 -20.25
N LEU A 38 -4.29 11.90 -20.01
CA LEU A 38 -4.80 10.95 -21.02
C LEU A 38 -6.27 11.22 -21.37
N ASP A 39 -7.11 11.54 -20.38
CA ASP A 39 -8.51 11.91 -20.61
C ASP A 39 -8.62 13.24 -21.37
N SER A 40 -7.81 14.24 -21.00
CA SER A 40 -7.72 15.52 -21.72
C SER A 40 -7.31 15.29 -23.18
N ALA A 41 -6.30 14.44 -23.41
CA ALA A 41 -5.85 14.08 -24.75
C ALA A 41 -6.95 13.36 -25.56
N ALA A 42 -7.69 12.44 -24.93
CA ALA A 42 -8.80 11.74 -25.58
C ALA A 42 -9.90 12.72 -26.02
N GLN A 43 -10.28 13.65 -25.14
CA GLN A 43 -11.29 14.68 -25.41
C GLN A 43 -10.84 15.62 -26.53
N SER A 44 -9.60 16.11 -26.46
CA SER A 44 -9.00 16.97 -27.47
C SER A 44 -8.97 16.28 -28.85
N PHE A 45 -8.49 15.04 -28.89
CA PHE A 45 -8.41 14.26 -30.13
C PHE A 45 -9.80 14.00 -30.74
N SER A 46 -10.78 13.67 -29.91
CA SER A 46 -12.18 13.50 -30.36
C SER A 46 -12.78 14.82 -30.87
N SER A 47 -12.53 15.94 -30.18
CA SER A 47 -12.99 17.27 -30.59
C SER A 47 -12.40 17.69 -31.93
N VAL A 48 -11.10 17.48 -32.16
CA VAL A 48 -10.45 17.84 -33.43
C VAL A 48 -10.98 16.96 -34.57
N THR A 49 -11.12 15.65 -34.34
CA THR A 49 -11.60 14.71 -35.37
C THR A 49 -13.06 14.99 -35.73
N SER A 50 -13.92 15.23 -34.74
CA SER A 50 -15.33 15.61 -34.98
C SER A 50 -15.45 16.98 -35.65
N GLY A 51 -14.67 17.97 -35.24
CA GLY A 51 -14.65 19.29 -35.88
C GLY A 51 -14.24 19.24 -37.35
N LEU A 52 -13.23 18.42 -37.68
CA LEU A 52 -12.75 18.25 -39.06
C LEU A 52 -13.80 17.61 -39.98
N THR A 53 -14.52 16.59 -39.49
CA THR A 53 -15.58 15.91 -40.24
C THR A 53 -16.88 16.72 -40.35
N ALA A 54 -17.17 17.58 -39.36
CA ALA A 54 -18.31 18.49 -39.38
C ALA A 54 -18.10 19.71 -40.30
N ALA A 55 -16.85 20.02 -40.65
CA ALA A 55 -16.48 21.14 -41.51
C ALA A 55 -16.41 20.72 -43.00
N ALA A 56 -15.40 21.20 -43.72
CA ALA A 56 -15.28 21.00 -45.17
C ALA A 56 -14.76 19.62 -45.58
N TRP A 57 -14.21 18.81 -44.66
CA TRP A 57 -13.61 17.53 -45.02
C TRP A 57 -14.63 16.39 -44.95
N GLN A 58 -15.34 16.19 -46.07
CA GLN A 58 -16.42 15.21 -46.18
C GLN A 58 -16.16 14.19 -47.29
N GLY A 59 -16.82 13.04 -47.21
CA GLY A 59 -16.74 11.96 -48.20
C GLY A 59 -15.97 10.72 -47.75
N PRO A 60 -15.77 9.73 -48.65
CA PRO A 60 -15.25 8.41 -48.29
C PRO A 60 -13.86 8.42 -47.62
N ALA A 61 -12.97 9.34 -48.02
CA ALA A 61 -11.63 9.47 -47.44
C ALA A 61 -11.68 9.97 -45.99
N SER A 62 -12.57 10.92 -45.68
CA SER A 62 -12.77 11.44 -44.32
C SER A 62 -13.39 10.38 -43.40
N GLN A 63 -14.33 9.58 -43.92
CA GLN A 63 -14.88 8.43 -43.20
C GLN A 63 -13.82 7.37 -42.88
N ALA A 64 -12.94 7.04 -43.84
CA ALA A 64 -11.85 6.10 -43.63
C ALA A 64 -10.84 6.58 -42.57
N MET A 65 -10.52 7.88 -42.54
CA MET A 65 -9.65 8.44 -41.50
C MET A 65 -10.34 8.44 -40.13
N THR A 66 -11.62 8.80 -40.06
CA THR A 66 -12.40 8.77 -38.81
C THR A 66 -12.48 7.37 -38.23
N ALA A 67 -12.72 6.36 -39.08
CA ALA A 67 -12.72 4.95 -38.67
C ALA A 67 -11.37 4.51 -38.08
N THR A 68 -10.26 5.11 -38.54
CA THR A 68 -8.91 4.86 -38.02
C THR A 68 -8.63 5.62 -36.71
N ALA A 69 -9.21 6.80 -36.55
CA ALA A 69 -9.05 7.67 -35.39
C ALA A 69 -9.80 7.15 -34.14
N VAL A 70 -10.98 6.55 -34.33
CA VAL A 70 -11.83 6.04 -33.23
C VAL A 70 -11.08 5.05 -32.31
N PRO A 71 -10.36 4.03 -32.82
CA PRO A 71 -9.57 3.13 -31.97
C PRO A 71 -8.54 3.85 -31.10
N TYR A 72 -7.88 4.90 -31.61
CA TYR A 72 -6.88 5.64 -30.84
C TYR A 72 -7.51 6.46 -29.71
N ALA A 73 -8.63 7.15 -29.97
CA ALA A 73 -9.39 7.84 -28.94
C ALA A 73 -9.86 6.86 -27.84
N SER A 74 -10.33 5.68 -28.24
CA SER A 74 -10.75 4.63 -27.30
C SER A 74 -9.59 4.10 -26.47
N TRP A 75 -8.40 3.99 -27.06
CA TRP A 75 -7.19 3.57 -26.36
C TRP A 75 -6.77 4.61 -25.32
N LEU A 76 -6.83 5.90 -25.63
CA LEU A 76 -6.52 6.98 -24.68
C LEU A 76 -7.44 6.92 -23.47
N SER A 77 -8.76 6.82 -23.67
CA SER A 77 -9.71 6.70 -22.55
C SER A 77 -9.51 5.41 -21.75
N ALA A 78 -9.20 4.28 -22.40
CA ALA A 78 -8.89 3.05 -21.70
C ALA A 78 -7.59 3.16 -20.88
N ALA A 79 -6.58 3.84 -21.40
CA ALA A 79 -5.33 4.11 -20.71
C ALA A 79 -5.55 5.03 -19.50
N ALA A 80 -6.37 6.07 -19.63
CA ALA A 80 -6.76 6.95 -18.54
C ALA A 80 -7.44 6.17 -17.40
N SER A 81 -8.40 5.30 -17.73
CA SER A 81 -9.07 4.44 -16.74
C SER A 81 -8.09 3.51 -16.02
N ARG A 82 -7.13 2.91 -16.74
CA ARG A 82 -6.08 2.07 -16.14
C ARG A 82 -5.15 2.86 -15.22
N ALA A 83 -4.77 4.08 -15.62
CA ALA A 83 -3.95 4.96 -14.79
C ALA A 83 -4.69 5.36 -13.50
N SER A 84 -5.99 5.68 -13.58
CA SER A 84 -6.82 5.94 -12.41
C SER A 84 -6.91 4.72 -11.48
N GLN A 85 -7.08 3.51 -12.03
CA GLN A 85 -7.06 2.28 -11.23
C GLN A 85 -5.70 2.03 -10.56
N ALA A 86 -4.59 2.32 -11.26
CA ALA A 86 -3.25 2.20 -10.67
C ALA A 86 -3.05 3.19 -9.52
N SER A 87 -3.59 4.41 -9.63
CA SER A 87 -3.61 5.38 -8.52
C SER A 87 -4.35 4.82 -7.30
N ALA A 88 -5.58 4.32 -7.50
CA ALA A 88 -6.39 3.77 -6.42
C ALA A 88 -5.74 2.55 -5.75
N GLN A 89 -5.08 1.68 -6.53
CA GLN A 89 -4.34 0.55 -5.98
C GLN A 89 -3.12 0.99 -5.17
N ALA A 90 -2.40 2.02 -5.62
CA ALA A 90 -1.29 2.58 -4.85
C ALA A 90 -1.77 3.16 -3.50
N GLU A 91 -2.90 3.89 -3.49
CA GLU A 91 -3.51 4.36 -2.24
C GLU A 91 -3.93 3.20 -1.33
N ALA A 92 -4.53 2.15 -1.88
CA ALA A 92 -4.92 0.97 -1.12
C ALA A 92 -3.71 0.27 -0.47
N VAL A 93 -2.60 0.11 -1.20
CA VAL A 93 -1.36 -0.46 -0.65
C VAL A 93 -0.77 0.43 0.44
N ALA A 94 -0.78 1.75 0.25
CA ALA A 94 -0.35 2.69 1.30
C ALA A 94 -1.23 2.57 2.56
N GLY A 95 -2.55 2.47 2.40
CA GLY A 95 -3.49 2.29 3.51
C GLY A 95 -3.31 0.95 4.24
N ALA A 96 -3.03 -0.14 3.50
CA ALA A 96 -2.72 -1.44 4.09
C ALA A 96 -1.42 -1.39 4.91
N PHE A 97 -0.39 -0.70 4.42
CA PHE A 97 0.84 -0.47 5.17
C PHE A 97 0.60 0.31 6.47
N GLU A 98 -0.12 1.44 6.41
CA GLU A 98 -0.42 2.25 7.60
C GLU A 98 -1.25 1.48 8.63
N SER A 99 -2.20 0.66 8.16
CA SER A 99 -3.02 -0.20 9.04
C SER A 99 -2.17 -1.27 9.71
N ALA A 100 -1.24 -1.87 8.97
CA ALA A 100 -0.30 -2.85 9.51
C ALA A 100 0.64 -2.20 10.53
N LEU A 101 1.25 -1.07 10.19
CA LEU A 101 2.12 -0.29 11.07
C LEU A 101 1.43 0.09 12.37
N ALA A 102 0.17 0.52 12.31
CA ALA A 102 -0.62 0.87 13.49
C ALA A 102 -0.98 -0.35 14.36
N ALA A 103 -1.13 -1.53 13.75
CA ALA A 103 -1.43 -2.77 14.46
C ALA A 103 -0.18 -3.47 15.02
N THR A 104 0.99 -3.26 14.43
CA THR A 104 2.27 -3.85 14.87
C THR A 104 2.73 -3.23 16.19
N VAL A 105 3.29 -4.06 17.07
CA VAL A 105 3.82 -3.63 18.35
C VAL A 105 5.03 -2.70 18.12
N HIS A 106 5.12 -1.63 18.92
CA HIS A 106 6.27 -0.74 18.82
C HIS A 106 7.55 -1.45 19.31
N PRO A 107 8.70 -1.38 18.60
CA PRO A 107 9.93 -2.06 19.00
C PRO A 107 10.41 -1.74 20.43
N GLY A 108 10.16 -0.51 20.89
CA GLY A 108 10.48 -0.09 22.26
C GLY A 108 9.68 -0.82 23.34
N THR A 109 8.44 -1.23 23.05
CA THR A 109 7.60 -2.01 23.98
C THR A 109 8.14 -3.43 24.13
N VAL A 110 8.54 -4.06 23.01
CA VAL A 110 9.18 -5.38 23.02
C VAL A 110 10.48 -5.33 23.84
N ALA A 111 11.33 -4.33 23.59
CA ALA A 111 12.59 -4.16 24.32
C ALA A 111 12.41 -3.91 25.82
N ALA A 112 11.37 -3.16 26.21
CA ALA A 112 11.03 -2.91 27.61
C ALA A 112 10.66 -4.21 28.33
N ASN A 113 9.75 -5.00 27.74
CA ASN A 113 9.37 -6.32 28.28
C ASN A 113 10.58 -7.23 28.49
N ARG A 114 11.52 -7.29 27.52
CA ARG A 114 12.74 -8.11 27.66
C ARG A 114 13.65 -7.58 28.78
N SER A 115 13.75 -6.27 28.99
CA SER A 115 14.51 -5.70 30.11
C SER A 115 13.86 -6.00 31.46
N ASP A 116 12.54 -5.91 31.54
CA ASP A 116 11.77 -6.23 32.75
C ASP A 116 11.95 -7.71 33.13
N LEU A 117 11.90 -8.61 32.16
CA LEU A 117 12.18 -10.03 32.36
C LEU A 117 13.57 -10.25 32.98
N VAL A 118 14.61 -9.64 32.41
CA VAL A 118 15.98 -9.75 32.94
C VAL A 118 16.05 -9.24 34.37
N SER A 119 15.43 -8.09 34.67
CA SER A 119 15.37 -7.53 36.03
C SER A 119 14.68 -8.47 37.03
N LEU A 120 13.54 -9.04 36.65
CA LEU A 120 12.78 -9.98 37.46
C LEU A 120 13.55 -11.28 37.73
N VAL A 121 14.23 -11.82 36.72
CA VAL A 121 15.06 -13.03 36.83
C VAL A 121 16.26 -12.79 37.73
N VAL A 122 17.00 -11.69 37.55
CA VAL A 122 18.17 -11.35 38.36
C VAL A 122 17.81 -11.15 39.83
N SER A 123 16.63 -10.58 40.11
CA SER A 123 16.15 -10.38 41.48
C SER A 123 15.42 -11.59 42.10
N ASN A 124 15.28 -12.72 41.37
CA ASN A 124 14.50 -13.87 41.81
C ASN A 124 15.22 -14.81 42.80
N LEU A 125 15.91 -14.27 43.80
CA LEU A 125 16.79 -15.04 44.70
C LEU A 125 16.05 -16.14 45.49
N PHE A 126 14.79 -15.89 45.86
CA PHE A 126 13.95 -16.81 46.64
C PHE A 126 12.80 -17.41 45.82
N GLY A 127 12.78 -17.23 44.50
CA GLY A 127 11.71 -17.75 43.64
C GLY A 127 10.39 -16.96 43.69
N GLN A 128 10.30 -15.88 44.48
CA GLN A 128 9.07 -15.11 44.67
C GLN A 128 8.61 -14.35 43.41
N ASN A 129 9.53 -14.05 42.48
CA ASN A 129 9.21 -13.37 41.23
C ASN A 129 8.70 -14.34 40.15
N ALA A 130 8.64 -15.65 40.40
CA ALA A 130 8.23 -16.63 39.38
C ALA A 130 6.88 -16.31 38.71
N PRO A 131 5.82 -15.88 39.43
CA PRO A 131 4.57 -15.47 38.78
C PRO A 131 4.72 -14.23 37.89
N ALA A 132 5.53 -13.24 38.29
CA ALA A 132 5.77 -12.03 37.51
C ALA A 132 6.60 -12.31 36.24
N ILE A 133 7.56 -13.22 36.33
CA ILE A 133 8.32 -13.73 35.18
C ILE A 133 7.38 -14.39 34.17
N ALA A 134 6.51 -15.28 34.64
CA ALA A 134 5.53 -15.95 33.78
C ALA A 134 4.56 -14.95 33.11
N ALA A 135 4.10 -13.94 33.84
CA ALA A 135 3.27 -12.87 33.28
C ALA A 135 4.02 -12.06 32.21
N THR A 136 5.30 -11.77 32.42
CA THR A 136 6.14 -11.03 31.46
C THR A 136 6.37 -11.83 30.17
N GLU A 137 6.63 -13.14 30.28
CA GLU A 137 6.74 -14.01 29.10
C GLU A 137 5.39 -14.16 28.37
N SER A 138 4.26 -14.24 29.10
CA SER A 138 2.92 -14.26 28.47
C SER A 138 2.64 -12.99 27.66
N GLN A 139 2.98 -11.82 28.20
CA GLN A 139 2.86 -10.54 27.45
C GLN A 139 3.74 -10.54 26.20
N TYR A 140 4.91 -11.17 26.25
CA TYR A 140 5.77 -11.32 25.09
C TYR A 140 5.14 -12.21 24.02
N GLU A 141 4.54 -13.33 24.39
CA GLU A 141 3.79 -14.18 23.46
C GLU A 141 2.58 -13.45 22.84
N GLU A 142 1.89 -12.60 23.59
CA GLU A 142 0.81 -11.75 23.07
C GLU A 142 1.34 -10.74 22.03
N MET A 143 2.45 -10.08 22.32
CA MET A 143 3.10 -9.18 21.35
C MET A 143 3.50 -9.92 20.07
N TRP A 144 4.01 -11.15 20.20
CA TRP A 144 4.33 -11.99 19.04
C TRP A 144 3.08 -12.30 18.22
N ALA A 145 2.00 -12.76 18.85
CA ALA A 145 0.75 -13.08 18.16
C ALA A 145 0.15 -11.85 17.45
N GLN A 146 0.22 -10.67 18.07
CA GLN A 146 -0.24 -9.40 17.49
C GLN A 146 0.55 -9.03 16.24
N ASP A 147 1.89 -9.10 16.30
CA ASP A 147 2.75 -8.83 15.15
C ASP A 147 2.49 -9.79 13.99
N VAL A 148 2.30 -11.08 14.28
CA VAL A 148 1.94 -12.08 13.27
C VAL A 148 0.60 -11.74 12.62
N ALA A 149 -0.41 -11.38 13.42
CA ALA A 149 -1.72 -10.99 12.89
C ALA A 149 -1.64 -9.74 12.00
N ALA A 150 -0.88 -8.72 12.41
CA ALA A 150 -0.64 -7.52 11.62
C ALA A 150 0.02 -7.86 10.26
N MET A 151 1.06 -8.68 10.26
CA MET A 151 1.77 -9.07 9.04
C MET A 151 0.95 -9.97 8.11
N VAL A 152 0.13 -10.86 8.68
CA VAL A 152 -0.80 -11.69 7.89
C VAL A 152 -1.87 -10.81 7.25
N GLY A 153 -2.46 -9.87 8.00
CA GLY A 153 -3.42 -8.91 7.47
C GLY A 153 -2.82 -8.05 6.36
N TYR A 154 -1.58 -7.57 6.55
CA TYR A 154 -0.87 -6.82 5.52
C TYR A 154 -0.63 -7.63 4.25
N HIS A 155 -0.30 -8.92 4.38
CA HIS A 155 -0.06 -9.78 3.24
C HIS A 155 -1.33 -10.14 2.46
N SER A 156 -2.48 -10.25 3.13
CA SER A 156 -3.74 -10.56 2.48
C SER A 156 -4.37 -9.35 1.77
N GLY A 157 -4.01 -8.13 2.18
CA GLY A 157 -4.63 -6.89 1.69
C GLY A 157 -5.94 -6.57 2.39
#